data_AF-A0A832FGH6-F1
#
_entry.id   AF-A0A832FGH6-F1
#
_cell.length_a   1.000
_cell.length_b   1.000
_cell.length_c   1.000
_cell.angle_alpha   90.00
_cell.angle_beta   90.00
_cell.angle_gamma   90.00
#
_symmetry.space_group_name_H-M   'P 1'
#
loop_
_entity.id
_entity.type
_entity.pdbx_description
1 polymer ?
#
loop_
_entity_poly.entity_id
_entity_poly.type
_entity_poly.pdbx_seq_one_letter_code
_entity_poly.pdbx_strand_id
1 'polypeptide(L)'
;TEGLSDEGTLIVNSKDSPAEVRKMLKEDKGRVYTVPATEIAIKILGLPITSTAMLGAVARVTGIVSLQSIEKTVRERFRSDIAEKNFAVIKEAYEEVRSE
;
A
#
# COMPACT_ATOMS: atom_id res chain seq x y z
N THR A 1 3.73 -13.10 13.21
CA THR A 1 2.77 -12.10 13.74
C THR A 1 2.81 -12.01 15.27
N GLU A 2 3.82 -12.57 15.93
CA GLU A 2 3.92 -12.66 17.41
C GLU A 2 3.92 -11.31 18.16
N GLY A 3 4.13 -10.19 17.47
CA GLY A 3 4.05 -8.82 18.03
C GLY A 3 2.81 -8.01 17.60
N LEU A 4 1.86 -8.63 16.89
CA LEU A 4 0.65 -7.96 16.42
C LEU A 4 -0.46 -8.07 17.48
N SER A 5 -1.06 -6.94 17.85
CA SER A 5 -2.24 -6.93 18.73
C SER A 5 -3.47 -7.52 18.03
N ASP A 6 -4.48 -7.90 18.81
CA ASP A 6 -5.72 -8.46 18.27
C ASP A 6 -6.48 -7.45 17.38
N GLU A 7 -6.30 -6.14 17.62
CA GLU A 7 -6.81 -5.04 16.78
C GLU A 7 -5.77 -4.50 15.77
N GLY A 8 -4.62 -5.17 15.68
CA GLY A 8 -3.53 -4.80 14.80
C GLY A 8 -3.96 -4.80 13.34
N THR A 9 -3.13 -4.20 12.48
CA THR A 9 -3.46 -4.09 11.06
C THR A 9 -2.36 -4.71 10.22
N LEU A 10 -2.73 -5.65 9.35
CA LEU A 10 -1.84 -6.21 8.34
C LEU A 10 -2.19 -5.59 6.99
N ILE A 11 -1.17 -5.07 6.32
CA ILE A 11 -1.27 -4.59 4.93
C ILE A 11 -0.34 -5.47 4.11
N VAL A 12 -0.90 -6.26 3.23
CA VAL A 12 -0.18 -7.30 2.50
C VAL A 12 -0.16 -6.96 1.01
N ASN A 13 1.04 -7.01 0.43
CA ASN A 13 1.18 -6.95 -1.02
C ASN A 13 0.70 -8.28 -1.62
N SER A 14 -0.54 -8.32 -2.09
CA SER A 14 -1.14 -9.48 -2.77
C SER A 14 -2.28 -9.02 -3.67
N LYS A 15 -2.50 -9.78 -4.75
CA LYS A 15 -3.66 -9.67 -5.62
C LYS A 15 -4.87 -10.45 -5.10
N ASP A 16 -4.61 -11.41 -4.23
CA ASP A 16 -5.64 -12.27 -3.62
C ASP A 16 -6.48 -11.44 -2.66
N SER A 17 -7.71 -11.89 -2.39
CA SER A 17 -8.59 -11.19 -1.46
C SER A 17 -8.03 -11.22 -0.02
N PRO A 18 -8.39 -10.24 0.83
CA PRO A 18 -8.02 -10.26 2.25
C PRO A 18 -8.39 -11.55 2.98
N ALA A 19 -9.55 -12.15 2.65
CA ALA A 19 -10.00 -13.41 3.21
C ALA A 19 -9.13 -14.61 2.78
N GLU A 20 -8.65 -14.64 1.54
CA GLU A 20 -7.70 -15.66 1.07
C GLU A 20 -6.34 -15.50 1.74
N VAL A 21 -5.84 -14.28 1.82
CA VAL A 21 -4.58 -13.96 2.51
C VAL A 21 -4.66 -14.34 3.98
N ARG A 22 -5.78 -14.08 4.66
CA ARG A 22 -6.00 -14.51 6.06
C ARG A 22 -5.83 -16.02 6.22
N LYS A 23 -6.48 -16.81 5.36
CA LYS A 23 -6.39 -18.28 5.38
C LYS A 23 -4.96 -18.75 5.14
N MET A 24 -4.21 -18.10 4.25
CA MET A 24 -2.81 -18.43 3.97
C MET A 24 -1.88 -18.11 5.15
N LEU A 25 -2.10 -16.97 5.81
CA LEU A 25 -1.32 -16.54 6.97
C LEU A 25 -1.59 -17.39 8.22
N LYS A 26 -2.71 -18.13 8.23
CA LYS A 26 -3.21 -18.87 9.41
C LYS A 26 -3.26 -17.97 10.64
N GLU A 27 -3.66 -16.73 10.43
CA GLU A 27 -3.70 -15.68 11.45
C GLU A 27 -5.13 -15.19 11.64
N ASP A 28 -5.66 -15.34 12.84
CA ASP A 28 -7.01 -14.91 13.18
C ASP A 28 -7.02 -13.50 13.80
N LYS A 29 -5.85 -12.93 14.07
CA LYS A 29 -5.71 -11.61 14.70
C LYS A 29 -5.59 -10.47 13.69
N GLY A 30 -6.08 -9.31 14.11
CA GLY A 30 -5.97 -8.06 13.36
C GLY A 30 -6.88 -7.97 12.14
N ARG A 31 -6.87 -6.81 11.49
CA ARG A 31 -7.56 -6.53 10.24
C ARG A 31 -6.62 -6.75 9.06
N VAL A 32 -7.05 -7.52 8.07
CA VAL A 32 -6.24 -7.80 6.88
C VAL A 32 -6.67 -6.86 5.74
N TYR A 33 -5.69 -6.20 5.14
CA TYR A 33 -5.83 -5.43 3.93
C TYR A 33 -4.89 -5.97 2.87
N THR A 34 -5.33 -5.93 1.62
CA THR A 34 -4.52 -6.36 0.47
C THR A 34 -4.44 -5.25 -0.55
N VAL A 35 -3.32 -5.21 -1.24
CA VAL A 35 -3.07 -4.29 -2.35
C VAL A 35 -2.13 -4.96 -3.35
N PRO A 36 -2.39 -4.93 -4.66
CA PRO A 36 -1.50 -5.49 -5.67
C PRO A 36 -0.31 -4.56 -5.96
N ALA A 37 0.48 -4.23 -4.92
CA ALA A 37 1.53 -3.21 -4.98
C ALA A 37 2.61 -3.51 -6.05
N THR A 38 2.97 -4.78 -6.24
CA THR A 38 3.93 -5.18 -7.29
C THR A 38 3.39 -4.88 -8.69
N GLU A 39 2.13 -5.21 -8.94
CA GLU A 39 1.49 -5.07 -10.25
C GLU A 39 1.31 -3.59 -10.59
N ILE A 40 0.88 -2.79 -9.61
CA ILE A 40 0.78 -1.33 -9.72
C ILE A 40 2.14 -0.71 -10.04
N ALA A 41 3.19 -1.10 -9.31
CA ALA A 41 4.53 -0.58 -9.53
C ALA A 41 5.06 -0.92 -10.94
N ILE A 42 4.87 -2.16 -11.39
CA ILE A 42 5.26 -2.58 -12.74
C ILE A 42 4.45 -1.82 -13.80
N LYS A 43 3.12 -1.70 -13.62
CA LYS A 43 2.21 -1.01 -14.56
C LYS A 43 2.63 0.44 -14.82
N ILE A 44 3.06 1.16 -13.78
CA ILE A 44 3.32 2.62 -13.85
C ILE A 44 4.81 2.94 -14.00
N LEU A 45 5.68 2.24 -13.27
CA LEU A 45 7.14 2.50 -13.26
C LEU A 45 7.91 1.59 -14.21
N GLY A 46 7.33 0.46 -14.64
CA GLY A 46 8.05 -0.61 -15.33
C GLY A 46 8.98 -1.41 -14.43
N LEU A 47 8.96 -1.17 -13.10
CA LEU A 47 9.85 -1.79 -12.12
C LEU A 47 9.06 -2.25 -10.90
N PRO A 48 9.42 -3.38 -10.26
CA PRO A 48 8.73 -3.94 -9.10
C PRO A 48 9.10 -3.22 -7.79
N ILE A 49 9.05 -1.88 -7.77
CA ILE A 49 9.39 -1.05 -6.60
C ILE A 49 8.12 -0.85 -5.76
N THR A 50 7.88 -1.78 -4.84
CA THR A 50 6.63 -1.86 -4.08
C THR A 50 6.51 -0.87 -2.93
N SER A 51 7.63 -0.35 -2.41
CA SER A 51 7.63 0.55 -1.23
C SER A 51 6.76 1.79 -1.44
N THR A 52 6.82 2.38 -2.63
CA THR A 52 6.02 3.53 -3.06
C THR A 52 4.52 3.22 -3.05
N ALA A 53 4.13 2.07 -3.58
CA ALA A 53 2.72 1.62 -3.54
C ALA A 53 2.27 1.32 -2.10
N MET A 54 3.11 0.63 -1.31
CA MET A 54 2.80 0.30 0.07
C MET A 54 2.64 1.55 0.95
N LEU A 55 3.35 2.65 0.67
CA LEU A 55 3.15 3.93 1.34
C LEU A 55 1.72 4.46 1.13
N GLY A 56 1.21 4.39 -0.11
CA GLY A 56 -0.17 4.74 -0.42
C GLY A 56 -1.17 3.88 0.35
N ALA A 57 -0.93 2.57 0.41
CA ALA A 57 -1.77 1.66 1.16
C ALA A 57 -1.78 1.94 2.68
N VAL A 58 -0.60 2.19 3.27
CA VAL A 58 -0.49 2.59 4.69
C VAL A 58 -1.24 3.89 4.96
N ALA A 59 -1.10 4.89 4.09
CA ALA A 59 -1.81 6.16 4.25
C ALA A 59 -3.34 5.98 4.18
N ARG A 60 -3.83 5.13 3.27
CA ARG A 60 -5.26 4.82 3.14
C ARG A 60 -5.82 4.14 4.39
N VAL A 61 -5.13 3.10 4.85
CA VAL A 61 -5.61 2.23 5.92
C VAL A 61 -5.52 2.91 7.28
N THR A 62 -4.43 3.65 7.53
CA THR A 62 -4.17 4.21 8.86
C THR A 62 -4.70 5.63 9.01
N GLY A 63 -4.81 6.40 7.93
CA GLY A 63 -5.17 7.83 7.99
C GLY A 63 -4.14 8.72 8.72
N ILE A 64 -2.98 8.17 9.12
CA ILE A 64 -1.96 8.90 9.89
C ILE A 64 -1.32 10.01 9.06
N VAL A 65 -1.32 9.87 7.73
CA VAL A 65 -0.79 10.85 6.79
C VAL A 65 -1.78 11.06 5.66
N SER A 66 -2.01 12.32 5.27
CA SER A 66 -2.90 12.65 4.15
C SER A 66 -2.21 12.40 2.79
N LEU A 67 -3.01 12.04 1.78
CA LEU A 67 -2.50 11.86 0.41
C LEU A 67 -1.87 13.15 -0.14
N GLN A 68 -2.43 14.31 0.20
CA GLN A 68 -1.91 15.62 -0.19
C GLN A 68 -0.53 15.92 0.43
N SER A 69 -0.32 15.56 1.69
CA SER A 69 0.98 15.70 2.35
C SER A 69 2.05 14.84 1.68
N ILE A 70 1.67 13.63 1.26
CA ILE A 70 2.56 12.73 0.52
C ILE A 70 2.88 13.30 -0.86
N GLU A 71 1.89 13.78 -1.61
CA GLU A 71 2.07 14.44 -2.92
C GLU A 71 3.10 15.56 -2.85
N LYS A 72 2.92 16.47 -1.87
CA LYS A 72 3.82 17.59 -1.64
C LYS A 72 5.26 17.10 -1.38
N THR A 73 5.42 16.15 -0.47
CA THR A 73 6.74 15.62 -0.08
C THR A 73 7.44 14.92 -1.25
N VAL A 74 6.69 14.17 -2.06
CA VAL A 74 7.23 13.47 -3.24
C VAL A 74 7.71 14.48 -4.29
N ARG A 75 6.94 15.55 -4.53
CA ARG A 75 7.33 16.63 -5.47
C ARG A 75 8.53 17.45 -4.98
N GLU A 76 8.69 17.63 -3.67
CA GLU A 76 9.86 18.33 -3.11
C GLU A 76 11.13 17.47 -3.15
N ARG A 77 11.00 16.15 -2.99
CA ARG A 77 12.13 15.22 -2.90
C ARG A 77 12.70 14.80 -4.25
N PHE A 78 11.85 14.67 -5.27
CA PHE A 78 12.23 14.09 -6.56
C PHE A 78 12.11 15.10 -7.71
N ARG A 79 12.85 14.85 -8.78
CA ARG A 79 12.65 15.57 -10.05
C ARG A 79 11.23 15.35 -10.56
N SER A 80 10.67 16.34 -11.25
CA SER A 80 9.26 16.36 -11.66
C SER A 80 8.81 15.07 -12.37
N ASP A 81 9.59 14.55 -13.30
CA ASP A 81 9.29 13.32 -14.04
C ASP A 81 9.19 12.07 -13.16
N ILE A 82 10.08 11.98 -12.16
CA ILE A 82 10.11 10.88 -11.18
C ILE A 82 9.01 11.08 -10.13
N ALA A 83 8.78 12.33 -9.71
CA ALA A 83 7.78 12.68 -8.72
C ALA A 83 6.36 12.32 -9.20
N GLU A 84 6.00 12.69 -10.43
CA GLU A 84 4.67 12.38 -10.98
C GLU A 84 4.44 10.86 -11.09
N LYS A 85 5.45 10.10 -11.53
CA LYS A 85 5.37 8.64 -11.61
C LYS A 85 5.24 7.98 -10.23
N ASN A 86 6.07 8.40 -9.27
CA ASN A 86 5.99 7.89 -7.90
C ASN A 86 4.64 8.22 -7.25
N PHE A 87 4.16 9.45 -7.44
CA PHE A 87 2.87 9.85 -6.90
C PHE A 87 1.71 9.10 -7.55
N ALA A 88 1.75 8.84 -8.86
CA ALA A 88 0.77 8.00 -9.53
C ALA A 88 0.69 6.59 -8.94
N VAL A 89 1.84 5.97 -8.63
CA VAL A 89 1.89 4.67 -7.92
C VAL A 89 1.28 4.74 -6.53
N ILE A 90 1.64 5.76 -5.75
CA ILE A 90 1.08 5.98 -4.40
C ILE A 90 -0.44 6.12 -4.48
N LYS A 91 -0.92 6.94 -5.41
CA LYS A 91 -2.34 7.24 -5.57
C LYS A 91 -3.13 5.99 -5.99
N GLU A 92 -2.66 5.27 -7.01
CA GLU A 92 -3.31 4.02 -7.45
C GLU A 92 -3.37 3.01 -6.29
N ALA A 93 -2.26 2.83 -5.56
CA ALA A 93 -2.22 1.90 -4.44
C ALA A 93 -3.08 2.37 -3.24
N TYR A 94 -3.25 3.67 -3.04
CA TYR A 94 -4.17 4.24 -2.05
C TYR A 94 -5.63 3.92 -2.39
N GLU A 95 -5.98 3.92 -3.68
CA GLU A 95 -7.34 3.67 -4.18
C GLU A 95 -7.66 2.17 -4.27
N GLU A 96 -6.68 1.33 -4.62
CA GLU A 96 -6.83 -0.13 -4.83
C GLU A 96 -6.74 -0.97 -3.55
N VAL A 97 -6.63 -0.36 -2.36
CA VAL A 97 -6.64 -1.11 -1.11
C VAL A 97 -7.98 -1.81 -0.93
N ARG A 98 -7.92 -3.12 -0.70
CA ARG A 98 -9.09 -3.96 -0.37
C ARG A 98 -9.07 -4.31 1.11
N SER A 99 -10.22 -4.15 1.76
CA SER A 99 -10.46 -4.64 3.12
C SER A 99 -11.27 -5.93 3.08
N GLU A 100 -11.26 -6.65 4.20
CA GLU A 100 -12.31 -7.64 4.50
C GLU A 100 -13.71 -7.01 4.54
#